data_AF-A0AA35IYW8-F1
#
_entry.id   AF-A0AA35IYW8-F1
#
_cell.length_a   1.000
_cell.length_b   1.000
_cell.length_c   1.000
_cell.angle_alpha   90.00
_cell.angle_beta   90.00
_cell.angle_gamma   90.00
#
_symmetry.space_group_name_H-M   'P 1'
#
loop_
_entity.id
_entity.type
_entity.pdbx_description
1 polymer ?
#
loop_
_entity_poly.entity_id
_entity_poly.type
_entity_poly.pdbx_seq_one_letter_code
_entity_poly.pdbx_strand_id
1 'polypeptide(L)'
;MFDHDVEYLITALSSATTIQYDQRLLDEVSANLIYYVPRIKSPDTLYRMVGALFRSQFIVKLPPLRLLHIIKDIFLWKLEVSEPTLPIAKFYSVWNAVLESHRVAWKLSQLMLLDGILVTYPRFQKLNNTYFIDESSSKTAFYYEHWKMQLFFPIWTQFWNDPAIKTNQSAQNCLLVALVLLCNQPNPSVPFHKINISWDLVAEKLLDLLAEYIHAIDQPMEKFSVNSVLSTNLNHLANCLNASFTKSNEATLMEAVHKLELICQHLSGAVRSSKKQQLDLKFQDIFILIVLSLKELSTINMKVLPSHKHTFYSMICLSLFHIHVLTEQIGTVGFPSYDYVYDNLITYFIVLNDLSKIILILNHMKRDSIKQDPSKLIFYINFLNKITNYYAWQISMPFITEFFEPLLHLRAFVDGSMRNALEIEIKESIHTLTITALSINPPYSLQVAQWQVSRIYVYLRRSMDQFIAGKLSADQILIIFGQLSGQFPSLHSYNKHLLRDSLHETYIRIINTKTPEKKNVLIECLIVQIPFVNDPHHLIDWLNICLRLINNHNKMLLQQLWEQVSNIESPLAIDWWYTTVLSCQSSKL
;
A
#
# COMPACT_ATOMS: atom_id res chain seq x y z
N MET A 1 -10.25 51.11 22.03
CA MET A 1 -9.06 50.43 22.60
C MET A 1 -8.26 49.73 21.50
N PHE A 2 -8.89 48.94 20.61
CA PHE A 2 -8.22 48.24 19.50
C PHE A 2 -7.38 49.08 18.53
N ASP A 3 -7.80 50.31 18.17
CA ASP A 3 -7.09 51.07 17.12
C ASP A 3 -5.70 51.56 17.57
N HIS A 4 -5.49 51.84 18.86
CA HIS A 4 -4.19 52.31 19.34
C HIS A 4 -3.13 51.21 19.32
N ASP A 5 -3.51 49.98 19.71
CA ASP A 5 -2.64 48.80 19.66
C ASP A 5 -2.27 48.44 18.21
N VAL A 6 -3.22 48.54 17.29
CA VAL A 6 -2.99 48.30 15.86
C VAL A 6 -2.04 49.36 15.27
N GLU A 7 -2.22 50.64 15.58
CA GLU A 7 -1.29 51.70 15.14
C GLU A 7 0.11 51.55 15.74
N TYR A 8 0.21 51.12 17.00
CA TYR A 8 1.50 50.78 17.61
C TYR A 8 2.20 49.64 16.84
N LEU A 9 1.46 48.60 16.49
CA LEU A 9 2.00 47.46 15.76
C LEU A 9 2.37 47.81 14.30
N ILE A 10 1.60 48.68 13.63
CA ILE A 10 1.96 49.28 12.34
C ILE A 10 3.28 50.04 12.45
N THR A 11 3.43 50.85 13.49
CA THR A 11 4.64 51.65 13.73
C THR A 11 5.84 50.74 13.98
N ALA A 12 5.67 49.69 14.79
CA ALA A 12 6.71 48.70 15.07
C ALA A 12 7.16 47.96 13.80
N LEU A 13 6.22 47.50 12.96
CA LEU A 13 6.52 46.81 11.69
C LEU A 13 7.15 47.73 10.64
N SER A 14 6.79 49.01 10.66
CA SER A 14 7.31 50.04 9.74
C SER A 14 8.67 50.59 10.15
N SER A 15 9.13 50.30 11.37
CA SER A 15 10.41 50.81 11.86
C SER A 15 11.57 50.23 11.03
N ALA A 16 12.39 51.14 10.47
CA ALA A 16 13.55 50.79 9.65
C ALA A 16 14.79 50.43 10.50
N THR A 17 14.73 50.65 11.82
CA THR A 17 15.78 50.28 12.74
C THR A 17 15.87 48.76 12.82
N THR A 18 17.08 48.22 12.72
CA THR A 18 17.35 46.79 12.94
C THR A 18 17.06 46.43 14.40
N ILE A 19 15.78 46.20 14.71
CA ILE A 19 15.37 45.58 15.97
C ILE A 19 16.10 44.22 16.03
N GLN A 20 16.88 43.99 17.09
CA GLN A 20 17.36 42.66 17.41
C GLN A 20 16.16 41.85 17.86
N TYR A 21 15.57 41.10 16.95
CA TYR A 21 14.50 40.19 17.28
C TYR A 21 15.12 38.98 17.99
N ASP A 22 14.83 38.85 19.27
CA ASP A 22 14.98 37.56 19.95
C ASP A 22 13.76 36.68 19.65
N GLN A 23 13.84 35.39 19.99
CA GLN A 23 12.77 34.44 19.69
C GLN A 23 11.45 34.82 20.38
N ARG A 24 11.51 35.40 21.58
CA ARG A 24 10.32 35.79 22.35
C ARG A 24 9.56 36.94 21.69
N LEU A 25 10.27 37.98 21.24
CA LEU A 25 9.66 39.09 20.52
C LEU A 25 9.06 38.62 19.19
N LEU A 26 9.71 37.67 18.50
CA LEU A 26 9.11 37.06 17.30
C LEU A 26 7.81 36.33 17.63
N ASP A 27 7.75 35.58 18.73
CA ASP A 27 6.56 34.88 19.21
C ASP A 27 5.42 35.86 19.55
N GLU A 28 5.72 36.93 20.29
CA GLU A 28 4.73 37.94 20.69
C GLU A 28 4.17 38.71 19.49
N VAL A 29 5.03 39.18 18.58
CA VAL A 29 4.59 39.87 17.36
C VAL A 29 3.75 38.92 16.50
N SER A 30 4.14 37.65 16.38
CA SER A 30 3.35 36.64 15.66
C SER A 30 1.95 36.46 16.25
N ALA A 31 1.85 36.32 17.58
CA ALA A 31 0.58 36.15 18.28
C ALA A 31 -0.32 37.38 18.13
N ASN A 32 0.25 38.58 18.25
CA ASN A 32 -0.46 39.84 18.05
C ASN A 32 -0.96 39.98 16.61
N LEU A 33 -0.17 39.60 15.60
CA LEU A 33 -0.61 39.60 14.20
C LEU A 33 -1.83 38.72 13.98
N ILE A 34 -1.81 37.47 14.48
CA ILE A 34 -2.91 36.52 14.37
C ILE A 34 -4.17 37.06 15.06
N TYR A 35 -4.00 37.72 16.21
CA TYR A 35 -5.11 38.28 16.96
C TYR A 35 -5.70 39.53 16.31
N TYR A 36 -4.87 40.53 15.99
CA TYR A 36 -5.37 41.84 15.60
C TYR A 36 -5.76 41.94 14.13
N VAL A 37 -4.98 41.38 13.19
CA VAL A 37 -5.20 41.57 11.74
C VAL A 37 -6.61 41.19 11.27
N PRO A 38 -7.17 40.03 11.66
CA PRO A 38 -8.53 39.64 11.24
C PRO A 38 -9.65 40.53 11.78
N ARG A 39 -9.41 41.23 12.90
CA ARG A 39 -10.39 42.05 13.65
C ARG A 39 -10.43 43.51 13.20
N ILE A 40 -9.55 43.92 12.29
CA ILE A 40 -9.49 45.30 11.82
C ILE A 40 -10.78 45.63 11.05
N LYS A 41 -11.45 46.70 11.48
CA LYS A 41 -12.75 47.14 10.91
C LYS A 41 -12.60 48.04 9.70
N SER A 42 -11.56 48.87 9.68
CA SER A 42 -11.32 49.85 8.62
C SER A 42 -10.46 49.25 7.49
N PRO A 43 -10.92 49.31 6.22
CA PRO A 43 -10.10 48.91 5.07
C PRO A 43 -8.76 49.66 4.98
N ASP A 44 -8.75 50.95 5.33
CA ASP A 44 -7.55 51.78 5.25
C ASP A 44 -6.52 51.40 6.32
N THR A 45 -6.97 51.12 7.55
CA THR A 45 -6.10 50.61 8.61
C THR A 45 -5.57 49.23 8.26
N LEU A 46 -6.40 48.36 7.69
CA LEU A 46 -5.96 47.04 7.21
C LEU A 46 -4.93 47.18 6.08
N TYR A 47 -5.12 48.11 5.15
CA TYR A 47 -4.18 48.34 4.06
C TYR A 47 -2.82 48.83 4.58
N ARG A 48 -2.81 49.79 5.52
CA ARG A 48 -1.57 50.25 6.18
C ARG A 48 -0.88 49.13 6.94
N MET A 49 -1.65 48.33 7.66
CA MET A 49 -1.16 47.20 8.44
C MET A 49 -0.55 46.09 7.58
N VAL A 50 -1.27 45.63 6.56
CA VAL A 50 -0.78 44.60 5.63
C VAL A 50 0.40 45.13 4.82
N GLY A 51 0.37 46.40 4.40
CA GLY A 51 1.49 47.06 3.73
C GLY A 51 2.74 47.15 4.60
N ALA A 52 2.60 47.50 5.88
CA ALA A 52 3.69 47.52 6.85
C ALA A 52 4.27 46.12 7.08
N LEU A 53 3.41 45.11 7.28
CA LEU A 53 3.81 43.72 7.43
C LEU A 53 4.60 43.24 6.21
N PHE A 54 4.10 43.49 5.00
CA PHE A 54 4.68 43.03 3.74
C PHE A 54 6.09 43.59 3.46
N ARG A 55 6.39 44.77 4.01
CA ARG A 55 7.70 45.45 3.86
C ARG A 55 8.62 45.29 5.07
N SER A 56 8.10 44.75 6.18
CA SER A 56 8.82 44.70 7.45
C SER A 56 10.08 43.82 7.41
N GLN A 57 11.07 44.15 8.24
CA GLN A 57 12.22 43.26 8.49
C GLN A 57 11.80 42.01 9.27
N PHE A 58 10.68 42.06 9.98
CA PHE A 58 10.11 40.95 10.73
C PHE A 58 9.89 39.71 9.86
N ILE A 59 9.23 39.87 8.69
CA ILE A 59 8.97 38.72 7.80
C ILE A 59 10.24 38.15 7.17
N VAL A 60 11.31 38.94 7.06
CA VAL A 60 12.61 38.49 6.52
C VAL A 60 13.39 37.70 7.55
N LYS A 61 13.25 38.04 8.84
CA LYS A 61 13.94 37.37 9.95
C LYS A 61 13.24 36.10 10.45
N LEU A 62 11.94 35.98 10.20
CA LEU A 62 11.20 34.76 10.52
C LEU A 62 11.59 33.59 9.60
N PRO A 63 11.65 32.35 10.12
CA PRO A 63 11.70 31.16 9.28
C PRO A 63 10.54 31.17 8.27
N PRO A 64 10.78 30.93 6.96
CA PRO A 64 9.76 31.06 5.93
C PRO A 64 8.50 30.22 6.19
N LEU A 65 8.66 28.96 6.63
CA LEU A 65 7.54 28.08 6.96
C LEU A 65 6.74 28.55 8.19
N ARG A 66 7.41 29.15 9.17
CA ARG A 66 6.73 29.73 10.33
C ARG A 66 5.85 30.92 9.91
N LEU A 67 6.34 31.76 8.99
CA LEU A 67 5.55 32.86 8.43
C LEU A 67 4.31 32.35 7.69
N LEU A 68 4.45 31.28 6.89
CA LEU A 68 3.31 30.62 6.24
C LEU A 68 2.22 30.25 7.26
N HIS A 69 2.60 29.62 8.38
CA HIS A 69 1.65 29.25 9.44
C HIS A 69 0.95 30.46 10.06
N ILE A 70 1.68 31.52 10.36
CA ILE A 70 1.11 32.76 10.93
C ILE A 70 0.05 33.34 9.98
N ILE A 71 0.34 33.39 8.69
CA ILE A 71 -0.57 33.96 7.70
C ILE A 71 -1.78 33.04 7.47
N LYS A 72 -1.56 31.72 7.42
CA LYS A 72 -2.63 30.73 7.41
C LYS A 72 -3.58 30.94 8.58
N ASP A 73 -3.04 31.13 9.79
CA ASP A 73 -3.84 31.32 11.00
C ASP A 73 -4.61 32.65 10.97
N ILE A 74 -4.03 33.75 10.47
CA ILE A 74 -4.74 35.02 10.25
C ILE A 74 -5.98 34.80 9.36
N PHE A 75 -5.82 34.08 8.24
CA PHE A 75 -6.92 33.86 7.29
C PHE A 75 -7.96 32.89 7.84
N LEU A 76 -7.56 31.79 8.48
CA LEU A 76 -8.49 30.87 9.13
C LEU A 76 -9.28 31.56 10.24
N TRP A 77 -8.61 32.37 11.07
CA TRP A 77 -9.25 33.09 12.15
C TRP A 77 -10.25 34.13 11.61
N LYS A 78 -9.94 34.79 10.48
CA LYS A 78 -10.89 35.66 9.76
C LYS A 78 -12.13 34.90 9.27
N LEU A 79 -11.93 33.69 8.75
CA LEU A 79 -13.01 32.89 8.16
C LEU A 79 -13.88 32.18 9.20
N GLU A 80 -13.32 31.77 10.34
CA GLU A 80 -13.99 30.89 11.29
C GLU A 80 -14.45 31.59 12.58
N VAL A 81 -13.69 32.58 13.06
CA VAL A 81 -13.84 33.09 14.43
C VAL A 81 -14.16 34.59 14.46
N SER A 82 -13.63 35.38 13.53
CA SER A 82 -13.77 36.83 13.62
C SER A 82 -15.23 37.26 13.58
N GLU A 83 -15.65 38.06 14.57
CA GLU A 83 -16.93 38.75 14.54
C GLU A 83 -17.04 39.56 13.22
N PRO A 84 -18.22 39.62 12.58
CA PRO A 84 -18.41 40.25 11.28
C PRO A 84 -18.20 41.76 11.39
N THR A 85 -16.95 42.18 11.30
CA THR A 85 -16.50 43.56 11.47
C THR A 85 -16.16 44.19 10.12
N LEU A 86 -15.44 43.46 9.29
CA LEU A 86 -15.20 43.77 7.88
C LEU A 86 -15.66 42.59 7.02
N PRO A 87 -16.52 42.81 5.99
CA PRO A 87 -16.95 41.76 5.07
C PRO A 87 -15.77 41.05 4.41
N ILE A 88 -15.88 39.74 4.22
CA ILE A 88 -14.80 38.89 3.68
C ILE A 88 -14.29 39.42 2.34
N ALA A 89 -15.19 39.77 1.41
CA ALA A 89 -14.80 40.30 0.11
C ALA A 89 -13.94 41.58 0.21
N LYS A 90 -14.23 42.47 1.18
CA LYS A 90 -13.42 43.69 1.43
C LYS A 90 -12.08 43.38 2.07
N PHE A 91 -12.05 42.42 3.01
CA PHE A 91 -10.79 41.95 3.59
C PHE A 91 -9.85 41.43 2.49
N TYR A 92 -10.35 40.56 1.61
CA TYR A 92 -9.55 39.99 0.52
C TYR A 92 -9.16 41.04 -0.52
N SER A 93 -10.01 42.02 -0.83
CA SER A 93 -9.67 43.08 -1.78
C SER A 93 -8.51 43.94 -1.28
N VAL A 94 -8.43 44.21 0.03
CA VAL A 94 -7.31 44.96 0.64
C VAL A 94 -6.01 44.16 0.51
N TRP A 95 -6.03 42.87 0.82
CA TRP A 95 -4.87 42.00 0.60
C TRP A 95 -4.45 41.96 -0.87
N ASN A 96 -5.41 41.87 -1.79
CA ASN A 96 -5.12 41.90 -3.22
C ASN A 96 -4.41 43.19 -3.63
N ALA A 97 -4.88 44.34 -3.16
CA ALA A 97 -4.26 45.64 -3.46
C ALA A 97 -2.81 45.72 -2.97
N VAL A 98 -2.50 45.17 -1.79
CA VAL A 98 -1.12 45.14 -1.28
C VAL A 98 -0.25 44.15 -2.07
N LEU A 99 -0.75 42.96 -2.38
CA LEU A 99 0.02 41.94 -3.10
C LEU A 99 0.38 42.41 -4.52
N GLU A 100 -0.57 43.00 -5.25
CA GLU A 100 -0.36 43.50 -6.60
C GLU A 100 0.60 44.70 -6.64
N SER A 101 0.47 45.65 -5.70
CA SER A 101 1.29 46.86 -5.67
C SER A 101 2.78 46.61 -5.43
N HIS A 102 3.16 45.43 -4.89
CA HIS A 102 4.55 45.11 -4.53
C HIS A 102 5.18 43.99 -5.38
N ARG A 103 4.53 43.57 -6.48
CA ARG A 103 4.92 42.39 -7.26
C ARG A 103 6.38 42.32 -7.73
N VAL A 104 7.04 43.47 -7.94
CA VAL A 104 8.34 43.55 -8.63
C VAL A 104 9.53 43.10 -7.76
N ALA A 105 9.40 43.07 -6.43
CA ALA A 105 10.53 42.86 -5.50
C ALA A 105 10.23 41.82 -4.40
N TRP A 106 9.61 40.70 -4.77
CA TRP A 106 9.33 39.65 -3.80
C TRP A 106 10.62 38.92 -3.39
N LYS A 107 10.64 38.49 -2.14
CA LYS A 107 11.58 37.58 -1.48
C LYS A 107 10.84 36.28 -1.13
N LEU A 108 11.58 35.24 -0.79
CA LEU A 108 11.01 33.94 -0.38
C LEU A 108 9.95 34.09 0.74
N SER A 109 10.19 34.93 1.74
CA SER A 109 9.22 35.19 2.82
C SER A 109 7.89 35.74 2.32
N GLN A 110 7.90 36.63 1.32
CA GLN A 110 6.67 37.20 0.75
C GLN A 110 5.91 36.17 -0.09
N LEU A 111 6.62 35.25 -0.74
CA LEU A 111 5.99 34.10 -1.37
C LEU A 111 5.35 33.16 -0.34
N MET A 112 6.02 32.87 0.79
CA MET A 112 5.44 32.05 1.87
C MET A 112 4.21 32.70 2.52
N LEU A 113 4.18 34.04 2.59
CA LEU A 113 2.99 34.77 2.99
C LEU A 113 1.84 34.43 2.04
N LEU A 114 2.05 34.57 0.72
CA LEU A 114 1.01 34.24 -0.26
C LEU A 114 0.59 32.76 -0.18
N ASP A 115 1.54 31.86 0.01
CA ASP A 115 1.26 30.44 0.17
C ASP A 115 0.37 30.15 1.38
N GLY A 116 0.67 30.77 2.53
CA GLY A 116 -0.14 30.68 3.73
C GLY A 116 -1.60 31.11 3.51
N ILE A 117 -1.82 32.13 2.67
CA ILE A 117 -3.16 32.53 2.23
C ILE A 117 -3.79 31.40 1.40
N LEU A 118 -3.11 30.98 0.33
CA LEU A 118 -3.65 30.03 -0.66
C LEU A 118 -4.02 28.68 -0.06
N VAL A 119 -3.27 28.19 0.94
CA VAL A 119 -3.56 26.93 1.64
C VAL A 119 -4.91 26.96 2.37
N THR A 120 -5.47 28.13 2.67
CA THR A 120 -6.79 28.24 3.32
C THR A 120 -7.97 28.09 2.36
N TYR A 121 -7.73 28.00 1.04
CA TYR A 121 -8.79 27.90 0.02
C TYR A 121 -9.79 26.75 0.23
N PRO A 122 -9.39 25.49 0.51
CA PRO A 122 -10.34 24.41 0.73
C PRO A 122 -11.28 24.68 1.91
N ARG A 123 -10.76 25.34 2.95
CA ARG A 123 -11.54 25.69 4.12
C ARG A 123 -12.51 26.83 3.82
N PHE A 124 -12.07 27.85 3.08
CA PHE A 124 -12.94 28.89 2.55
C PHE A 124 -14.07 28.27 1.71
N GLN A 125 -13.76 27.38 0.77
CA GLN A 125 -14.76 26.74 -0.10
C GLN A 125 -15.78 25.96 0.73
N LYS A 126 -15.33 25.18 1.73
CA LYS A 126 -16.22 24.46 2.65
C LYS A 126 -17.16 25.41 3.39
N LEU A 127 -16.62 26.45 4.02
CA LEU A 127 -17.42 27.41 4.79
C LEU A 127 -18.38 28.21 3.91
N ASN A 128 -17.95 28.62 2.72
CA ASN A 128 -18.78 29.35 1.78
C ASN A 128 -19.93 28.50 1.25
N ASN A 129 -19.69 27.22 0.96
CA ASN A 129 -20.74 26.30 0.52
C ASN A 129 -21.75 25.99 1.64
N THR A 130 -21.32 26.02 2.91
CA THR A 130 -22.20 25.73 4.06
C THR A 130 -22.95 26.96 4.57
N TYR A 131 -22.29 28.11 4.64
CA TYR A 131 -22.79 29.30 5.34
C TYR A 131 -22.88 30.55 4.47
N PHE A 132 -22.52 30.49 3.19
CA PHE A 132 -22.53 31.63 2.26
C PHE A 132 -21.78 32.86 2.80
N ILE A 133 -20.59 32.63 3.34
CA ILE A 133 -19.77 33.67 4.00
C ILE A 133 -19.28 34.76 3.02
N ASP A 134 -19.23 34.48 1.71
CA ASP A 134 -18.90 35.47 0.69
C ASP A 134 -20.17 36.11 0.10
N GLU A 135 -20.48 37.32 0.59
CA GLU A 135 -21.60 38.14 0.12
C GLU A 135 -21.46 38.65 -1.32
N SER A 136 -20.27 38.52 -1.93
CA SER A 136 -19.93 39.18 -3.20
C SER A 136 -20.15 38.34 -4.47
N SER A 137 -20.90 37.25 -4.38
CA SER A 137 -21.20 36.36 -5.50
C SER A 137 -19.93 35.87 -6.23
N SER A 138 -18.97 35.32 -5.46
CA SER A 138 -17.72 34.63 -5.91
C SER A 138 -16.44 35.45 -6.10
N LYS A 139 -16.41 36.76 -5.80
CA LYS A 139 -15.15 37.54 -5.96
C LYS A 139 -14.01 37.00 -5.09
N THR A 140 -14.31 36.44 -3.91
CA THR A 140 -13.28 35.88 -3.04
C THR A 140 -12.64 34.64 -3.66
N ALA A 141 -13.44 33.77 -4.30
CA ALA A 141 -12.91 32.62 -5.04
C ALA A 141 -12.04 33.05 -6.22
N PHE A 142 -12.43 34.12 -6.92
CA PHE A 142 -11.61 34.70 -8.00
C PHE A 142 -10.26 35.20 -7.49
N TYR A 143 -10.17 35.82 -6.31
CA TYR A 143 -8.88 36.22 -5.74
C TYR A 143 -7.97 35.03 -5.48
N TYR A 144 -8.47 33.92 -4.94
CA TYR A 144 -7.65 32.71 -4.76
C TYR A 144 -7.11 32.17 -6.08
N GLU A 145 -7.95 32.08 -7.12
CA GLU A 145 -7.53 31.61 -8.43
C GLU A 145 -6.51 32.56 -9.06
N HIS A 146 -6.77 33.87 -9.01
CA HIS A 146 -5.88 34.91 -9.51
C HIS A 146 -4.53 34.88 -8.79
N TRP A 147 -4.53 34.86 -7.45
CA TRP A 147 -3.30 34.76 -6.65
C TRP A 147 -2.51 33.49 -6.94
N LYS A 148 -3.19 32.35 -7.09
CA LYS A 148 -2.52 31.08 -7.41
C LYS A 148 -1.88 31.13 -8.80
N MET A 149 -2.64 31.58 -9.81
CA MET A 149 -2.24 31.47 -11.22
C MET A 149 -1.38 32.62 -11.72
N GLN A 150 -1.66 33.85 -11.30
CA GLN A 150 -1.02 35.08 -11.82
C GLN A 150 0.12 35.59 -10.92
N LEU A 151 0.10 35.27 -9.61
CA LEU A 151 1.14 35.69 -8.67
C LEU A 151 2.02 34.52 -8.23
N PHE A 152 1.47 33.52 -7.54
CA PHE A 152 2.24 32.46 -6.91
C PHE A 152 3.08 31.68 -7.92
N PHE A 153 2.46 31.01 -8.90
CA PHE A 153 3.23 30.15 -9.79
C PHE A 153 4.29 30.88 -10.62
N PRO A 154 4.03 32.08 -11.19
CA PRO A 154 5.06 32.85 -11.87
C PRO A 154 6.23 33.22 -10.96
N ILE A 155 5.96 33.70 -9.74
CA ILE A 155 7.01 34.11 -8.78
C ILE A 155 7.77 32.90 -8.24
N TRP A 156 7.06 31.83 -7.89
CA TRP A 156 7.65 30.56 -7.47
C TRP A 156 8.63 30.03 -8.52
N THR A 157 8.27 30.12 -9.81
CA THR A 157 9.13 29.67 -10.91
C THR A 157 10.37 30.54 -11.08
N GLN A 158 10.25 31.85 -10.86
CA GLN A 158 11.41 32.74 -10.84
C GLN A 158 12.40 32.32 -9.74
N PHE A 159 11.92 32.09 -8.51
CA PHE A 159 12.76 31.61 -7.42
C PHE A 159 13.33 30.22 -7.65
N TRP A 160 12.54 29.29 -8.19
CA TRP A 160 12.98 27.93 -8.49
C TRP A 160 14.15 27.91 -9.49
N ASN A 161 14.14 28.84 -10.43
CA ASN A 161 15.17 28.96 -11.45
C ASN A 161 16.37 29.82 -11.02
N ASP A 162 16.26 30.59 -9.93
CA ASP A 162 17.32 31.45 -9.40
C ASP A 162 18.54 30.64 -8.92
N PRO A 163 19.75 30.89 -9.45
CA PRO A 163 20.98 30.23 -9.01
C PRO A 163 21.24 30.34 -7.51
N ALA A 164 20.93 31.48 -6.88
CA ALA A 164 21.17 31.69 -5.45
C ALA A 164 20.30 30.76 -4.59
N ILE A 165 19.05 30.53 -5.02
CA ILE A 165 18.14 29.58 -4.37
C ILE A 165 18.58 28.15 -4.61
N LYS A 166 18.99 27.80 -5.84
CA LYS A 166 19.47 26.44 -6.17
C LYS A 166 20.66 26.00 -5.33
N THR A 167 21.54 26.93 -4.93
CA THR A 167 22.66 26.63 -4.04
C THR A 167 22.28 26.51 -2.56
N ASN A 168 21.07 26.92 -2.18
CA ASN A 168 20.60 26.91 -0.79
C ASN A 168 19.50 25.84 -0.60
N GLN A 169 19.91 24.66 -0.13
CA GLN A 169 19.03 23.51 0.09
C GLN A 169 17.82 23.85 0.99
N SER A 170 18.01 24.65 2.04
CA SER A 170 16.92 25.02 2.95
C SER A 170 15.84 25.87 2.26
N ALA A 171 16.28 26.85 1.45
CA ALA A 171 15.37 27.68 0.66
C ALA A 171 14.64 26.86 -0.41
N GLN A 172 15.34 25.94 -1.06
CA GLN A 172 14.75 25.03 -2.04
C GLN A 172 13.71 24.10 -1.41
N ASN A 173 14.00 23.52 -0.25
CA ASN A 173 13.06 22.68 0.49
C ASN A 173 11.80 23.46 0.91
N CYS A 174 11.94 24.73 1.32
CA CYS A 174 10.78 25.59 1.63
C CYS A 174 9.89 25.83 0.39
N LEU A 175 10.49 26.08 -0.78
CA LEU A 175 9.74 26.25 -2.04
C LEU A 175 8.98 24.98 -2.43
N LEU A 176 9.59 23.82 -2.26
CA LEU A 176 8.96 22.53 -2.55
C LEU A 176 7.79 22.27 -1.60
N VAL A 177 7.97 22.52 -0.30
CA VAL A 177 6.88 22.40 0.68
C VAL A 177 5.71 23.31 0.31
N ALA A 178 5.97 24.55 -0.10
CA ALA A 178 4.92 25.45 -0.57
C ALA A 178 4.15 24.88 -1.77
N LEU A 179 4.86 24.36 -2.78
CA LEU A 179 4.24 23.69 -3.91
C LEU A 179 3.40 22.48 -3.48
N VAL A 180 3.92 21.66 -2.56
CA VAL A 180 3.24 20.49 -2.00
C VAL A 180 1.92 20.90 -1.36
N LEU A 181 1.90 21.92 -0.50
CA LEU A 181 0.69 22.34 0.20
C LEU A 181 -0.45 22.81 -0.73
N LEU A 182 -0.13 23.29 -1.93
CA LEU A 182 -1.10 23.66 -2.95
C LEU A 182 -1.65 22.48 -3.77
N CYS A 183 -1.06 21.28 -3.61
CA CYS A 183 -1.49 20.03 -4.24
C CYS A 183 -2.47 19.25 -3.35
N ASN A 184 -3.45 19.95 -2.78
CA ASN A 184 -4.45 19.39 -1.86
C ASN A 184 -5.56 18.55 -2.52
N GLN A 185 -5.62 18.54 -3.85
CA GLN A 185 -6.55 17.73 -4.63
C GLN A 185 -5.80 16.97 -5.72
N PRO A 186 -6.25 15.75 -6.06
CA PRO A 186 -5.72 14.99 -7.19
C PRO A 186 -6.27 15.59 -8.48
N ASN A 187 -5.80 16.79 -8.85
CA ASN A 187 -6.20 17.43 -10.10
C ASN A 187 -5.00 17.44 -11.07
N PRO A 188 -5.01 16.62 -12.14
CA PRO A 188 -3.92 16.55 -13.12
C PRO A 188 -3.83 17.83 -13.97
N SER A 189 -4.88 18.65 -14.02
CA SER A 189 -4.96 19.82 -14.90
C SER A 189 -4.50 21.11 -14.22
N VAL A 190 -3.41 21.08 -13.45
CA VAL A 190 -2.83 22.36 -13.03
C VAL A 190 -2.23 23.03 -14.28
N PRO A 191 -2.63 24.28 -14.64
CA PRO A 191 -2.29 24.91 -15.92
C PRO A 191 -0.85 25.42 -15.92
N PHE A 192 0.10 24.52 -15.81
CA PHE A 192 1.53 24.82 -15.83
C PHE A 192 2.08 24.98 -17.27
N HIS A 193 1.24 24.86 -18.30
CA HIS A 193 1.67 24.94 -19.71
C HIS A 193 2.33 26.26 -20.10
N LYS A 194 2.13 27.33 -19.32
CA LYS A 194 2.75 28.66 -19.57
C LYS A 194 4.02 28.91 -18.75
N ILE A 195 4.48 27.93 -17.96
CA ILE A 195 5.48 28.15 -16.93
C ILE A 195 6.66 27.20 -17.15
N ASN A 196 7.85 27.76 -17.33
CA ASN A 196 9.08 27.00 -17.59
C ASN A 196 9.62 26.34 -16.30
N ILE A 197 9.01 25.22 -15.93
CA ILE A 197 9.40 24.40 -14.78
C ILE A 197 9.94 23.06 -15.31
N SER A 198 11.15 22.70 -14.89
CA SER A 198 11.65 21.32 -15.05
C SER A 198 10.94 20.41 -14.04
N TRP A 199 9.87 19.76 -14.47
CA TRP A 199 9.12 18.80 -13.65
C TRP A 199 9.97 17.60 -13.25
N ASP A 200 10.96 17.26 -14.08
CA ASP A 200 11.94 16.22 -13.79
C ASP A 200 12.72 16.53 -12.50
N LEU A 201 13.27 17.75 -12.40
CA LEU A 201 14.00 18.21 -11.21
C LEU A 201 13.08 18.33 -9.99
N VAL A 202 11.82 18.75 -10.18
CA VAL A 202 10.83 18.82 -9.10
C VAL A 202 10.54 17.42 -8.57
N ALA A 203 10.28 16.44 -9.43
CA ALA A 203 10.05 15.05 -9.03
C ALA A 203 11.23 14.48 -8.25
N GLU A 204 12.45 14.69 -8.75
CA GLU A 204 13.68 14.25 -8.08
C GLU A 204 13.80 14.83 -6.67
N LYS A 205 13.59 16.15 -6.52
CA LYS A 205 13.73 16.84 -5.23
C LYS A 205 12.59 16.53 -4.25
N LEU A 206 11.39 16.24 -4.74
CA LEU A 206 10.28 15.75 -3.90
C LEU A 206 10.58 14.35 -3.34
N LEU A 207 11.25 13.50 -4.11
CA LEU A 207 11.71 12.20 -3.62
C LEU A 207 12.87 12.33 -2.64
N ASP A 208 13.79 13.27 -2.86
CA ASP A 208 14.83 13.61 -1.87
C ASP A 208 14.20 14.05 -0.54
N LEU A 209 13.15 14.90 -0.58
CA LEU A 209 12.39 15.31 0.60
C LEU A 209 11.70 14.13 1.30
N LEU A 210 11.10 13.21 0.54
CA LEU A 210 10.49 12.00 1.10
C LEU A 210 11.54 11.12 1.79
N ALA A 211 12.72 10.97 1.16
CA ALA A 211 13.83 10.22 1.72
C ALA A 211 14.33 10.88 3.02
N GLU A 212 14.57 12.20 3.03
CA GLU A 212 14.96 12.95 4.22
C GLU A 212 13.94 12.80 5.36
N TYR A 213 12.64 12.87 5.04
CA TYR A 213 11.57 12.67 6.01
C TYR A 213 11.61 11.27 6.65
N ILE A 214 11.80 10.23 5.84
CA ILE A 214 11.85 8.84 6.30
C ILE A 214 13.12 8.58 7.14
N HIS A 215 14.28 9.13 6.75
CA HIS A 215 15.50 9.02 7.55
C HIS A 215 15.39 9.71 8.91
N ALA A 216 14.57 10.75 9.01
CA ALA A 216 14.34 11.51 10.24
C ALA A 216 13.12 11.01 11.05
N ILE A 217 12.47 9.91 10.67
CA ILE A 217 11.17 9.50 11.23
C ILE A 217 11.20 9.24 12.74
N ASP A 218 12.33 8.74 13.25
CA ASP A 218 12.54 8.43 14.67
C ASP A 218 13.03 9.64 15.49
N GLN A 219 13.34 10.76 14.83
CA GLN A 219 13.87 11.96 15.48
C GLN A 219 12.75 12.87 16.00
N PRO A 220 12.97 13.58 17.13
CA PRO A 220 12.03 14.59 17.59
C PRO A 220 11.90 15.69 16.54
N MET A 221 10.67 15.94 16.07
CA MET A 221 10.41 16.94 15.05
C MET A 221 10.50 18.36 15.62
N GLU A 222 11.37 19.17 15.02
CA GLU A 222 11.43 20.60 15.30
C GLU A 222 10.18 21.32 14.80
N LYS A 223 9.65 22.27 15.58
CA LYS A 223 8.46 23.05 15.21
C LYS A 223 8.72 23.89 13.97
N PHE A 224 7.78 23.87 13.02
CA PHE A 224 7.86 24.63 11.76
C PHE A 224 9.04 24.25 10.85
N SER A 225 9.64 23.08 11.08
CA SER A 225 10.58 22.45 10.14
C SER A 225 9.83 21.86 8.94
N VAL A 226 10.56 21.63 7.85
CA VAL A 226 10.06 20.92 6.66
C VAL A 226 9.37 19.60 7.05
N ASN A 227 10.03 18.79 7.88
CA ASN A 227 9.50 17.51 8.34
C ASN A 227 8.21 17.65 9.15
N SER A 228 8.08 18.68 9.99
CA SER A 228 6.85 18.94 10.75
C SER A 228 5.66 19.35 9.88
N VAL A 229 5.93 20.07 8.78
CA VAL A 229 4.89 20.45 7.82
C VAL A 229 4.49 19.23 6.99
N LEU A 230 5.47 18.45 6.51
CA LEU A 230 5.22 17.24 5.74
C LEU A 230 4.46 16.18 6.53
N SER A 231 4.75 15.99 7.81
CA SER A 231 4.09 14.97 8.65
C SER A 231 2.58 15.14 8.76
N THR A 232 2.05 16.35 8.50
CA THR A 232 0.61 16.64 8.51
C THR A 232 0.01 16.75 7.11
N ASN A 233 0.84 16.65 6.06
CA ASN A 233 0.47 16.90 4.66
C ASN A 233 1.02 15.84 3.69
N LEU A 234 1.31 14.62 4.14
CA LEU A 234 1.85 13.54 3.28
C LEU A 234 0.93 13.23 2.08
N ASN A 235 -0.39 13.31 2.26
CA ASN A 235 -1.33 13.16 1.15
C ASN A 235 -1.13 14.21 0.05
N HIS A 236 -0.75 15.45 0.42
CA HIS A 236 -0.46 16.49 -0.57
C HIS A 236 0.88 16.23 -1.28
N LEU A 237 1.86 15.66 -0.57
CA LEU A 237 3.12 15.24 -1.17
C LEU A 237 2.88 14.13 -2.21
N ALA A 238 2.03 13.15 -1.90
CA ALA A 238 1.62 12.11 -2.84
C ALA A 238 0.99 12.72 -4.12
N ASN A 239 0.05 13.66 -3.96
CA ASN A 239 -0.57 14.34 -5.09
C ASN A 239 0.44 15.16 -5.92
N CYS A 240 1.39 15.82 -5.25
CA CYS A 240 2.42 16.62 -5.90
C CYS A 240 3.39 15.73 -6.71
N LEU A 241 3.82 14.59 -6.14
CA LEU A 241 4.60 13.57 -6.83
C LEU A 241 3.84 12.99 -8.03
N ASN A 242 2.56 12.66 -7.87
CA ASN A 242 1.76 12.15 -8.97
C ASN A 242 1.65 13.18 -10.11
N ALA A 243 1.40 14.44 -9.78
CA ALA A 243 1.38 15.53 -10.74
C ALA A 243 2.74 15.74 -11.44
N SER A 244 3.87 15.56 -10.74
CA SER A 244 5.19 15.68 -11.35
C SER A 244 5.53 14.48 -12.23
N PHE A 245 5.19 13.25 -11.84
CA PHE A 245 5.39 12.04 -12.66
C PHE A 245 4.61 12.10 -13.98
N THR A 246 3.36 12.58 -13.98
CA THR A 246 2.59 12.76 -15.21
C THR A 246 3.24 13.70 -16.23
N LYS A 247 4.20 14.54 -15.82
CA LYS A 247 4.92 15.50 -16.67
C LYS A 247 6.38 15.18 -16.90
N SER A 248 6.92 14.25 -16.12
CA SER A 248 8.33 13.87 -16.19
C SER A 248 8.62 13.00 -17.41
N ASN A 249 9.87 13.02 -17.83
CA ASN A 249 10.43 12.16 -18.86
C ASN A 249 10.74 10.76 -18.32
N GLU A 250 11.01 9.82 -19.22
CA GLU A 250 11.29 8.42 -18.85
C GLU A 250 12.48 8.25 -17.89
N ALA A 251 13.59 8.95 -18.12
CA ALA A 251 14.79 8.81 -17.29
C ALA A 251 14.50 9.17 -15.83
N THR A 252 13.73 10.24 -15.62
CA THR A 252 13.29 10.62 -14.28
C THR A 252 12.29 9.61 -13.69
N LEU A 253 11.40 9.02 -14.48
CA LEU A 253 10.50 7.97 -13.98
C LEU A 253 11.26 6.72 -13.54
N MET A 254 12.30 6.32 -14.27
CA MET A 254 13.17 5.20 -13.90
C MET A 254 13.91 5.48 -12.59
N GLU A 255 14.52 6.66 -12.48
CA GLU A 255 15.20 7.09 -11.26
C GLU A 255 14.21 7.22 -10.08
N ALA A 256 12.98 7.65 -10.35
CA ALA A 256 11.94 7.78 -9.33
C ALA A 256 11.57 6.43 -8.72
N VAL A 257 11.35 5.40 -9.54
CA VAL A 257 11.06 4.05 -9.02
C VAL A 257 12.28 3.50 -8.28
N HIS A 258 13.50 3.72 -8.78
CA HIS A 258 14.71 3.27 -8.09
C HIS A 258 14.88 3.94 -6.72
N LYS A 259 14.70 5.27 -6.63
CA LYS A 259 14.71 5.98 -5.35
C LYS A 259 13.61 5.49 -4.41
N LEU A 260 12.40 5.25 -4.92
CA LEU A 260 11.31 4.69 -4.12
C LEU A 260 11.68 3.30 -3.57
N GLU A 261 12.28 2.43 -4.38
CA GLU A 261 12.77 1.11 -3.94
C GLU A 261 13.74 1.25 -2.75
N LEU A 262 14.75 2.13 -2.87
CA LEU A 262 15.72 2.39 -1.80
C LEU A 262 15.06 2.97 -0.53
N ILE A 263 14.11 3.89 -0.70
CA ILE A 263 13.32 4.45 0.39
C ILE A 263 12.53 3.34 1.10
N CYS A 264 11.88 2.45 0.34
CA CYS A 264 11.14 1.31 0.87
C CYS A 264 12.06 0.35 1.63
N GLN A 265 13.26 0.09 1.11
CA GLN A 265 14.27 -0.75 1.75
C GLN A 265 14.70 -0.16 3.10
N HIS A 266 14.98 1.15 3.15
CA HIS A 266 15.33 1.84 4.39
C HIS A 266 14.19 1.81 5.40
N LEU A 267 12.97 2.11 4.96
CA LEU A 267 11.76 2.07 5.79
C LEU A 267 11.56 0.69 6.40
N SER A 268 11.78 -0.37 5.61
CA SER A 268 11.72 -1.74 6.09
C SER A 268 12.72 -2.01 7.22
N GLY A 269 13.93 -1.46 7.12
CA GLY A 269 14.93 -1.52 8.20
C GLY A 269 14.50 -0.75 9.45
N ALA A 270 13.99 0.48 9.28
CA ALA A 270 13.56 1.35 10.37
C ALA A 270 12.40 0.76 11.20
N VAL A 271 11.42 0.15 10.53
CA VAL A 271 10.28 -0.53 11.19
C VAL A 271 10.78 -1.68 12.08
N ARG A 272 11.76 -2.46 11.61
CA ARG A 272 12.34 -3.56 12.40
C ARG A 272 13.06 -3.07 13.67
N SER A 273 13.71 -1.92 13.61
CA SER A 273 14.36 -1.32 14.79
C SER A 273 13.38 -0.68 15.77
N SER A 274 12.20 -0.28 15.30
CA SER A 274 11.17 0.35 16.12
C SER A 274 10.43 -0.69 16.97
N LYS A 275 10.83 -0.84 18.23
CA LYS A 275 10.25 -1.80 19.21
C LYS A 275 8.79 -1.49 19.61
N LYS A 276 8.07 -0.60 18.92
CA LYS A 276 6.72 -0.18 19.31
C LYS A 276 5.66 -1.06 18.64
N GLN A 277 4.86 -1.75 19.46
CA GLN A 277 3.75 -2.63 19.07
C GLN A 277 2.56 -1.92 18.39
N GLN A 278 2.62 -0.60 18.21
CA GLN A 278 1.68 0.15 17.38
C GLN A 278 2.51 0.96 16.39
N LEU A 279 2.38 0.64 15.09
CA LEU A 279 2.78 1.54 14.03
C LEU A 279 2.03 2.86 14.19
N ASP A 280 2.78 3.94 14.41
CA ASP A 280 2.29 5.30 14.53
C ASP A 280 1.52 5.69 13.25
N LEU A 281 0.50 6.56 13.33
CA LEU A 281 -0.28 7.04 12.16
C LEU A 281 0.64 7.49 10.99
N LYS A 282 1.83 7.98 11.34
CA LYS A 282 2.90 8.35 10.41
C LYS A 282 3.28 7.23 9.43
N PHE A 283 3.42 5.98 9.89
CA PHE A 283 3.80 4.86 9.01
C PHE A 283 2.68 4.47 8.07
N GLN A 284 1.42 4.61 8.51
CA GLN A 284 0.25 4.41 7.65
C GLN A 284 0.21 5.44 6.52
N ASP A 285 0.41 6.72 6.84
CA ASP A 285 0.44 7.78 5.84
C ASP A 285 1.58 7.60 4.83
N ILE A 286 2.77 7.15 5.27
CA ILE A 286 3.90 6.81 4.40
C ILE A 286 3.55 5.63 3.48
N PHE A 287 2.95 4.57 4.03
CA PHE A 287 2.52 3.41 3.24
C PHE A 287 1.55 3.82 2.13
N ILE A 288 0.54 4.64 2.46
CA ILE A 288 -0.44 5.16 1.50
C ILE A 288 0.27 6.00 0.43
N LEU A 289 1.16 6.92 0.81
CA LEU A 289 1.92 7.76 -0.11
C LEU A 289 2.72 6.95 -1.11
N ILE A 290 3.47 5.94 -0.63
CA ILE A 290 4.30 5.09 -1.49
C ILE A 290 3.42 4.32 -2.47
N VAL A 291 2.34 3.69 -1.99
CA VAL A 291 1.43 2.93 -2.86
C VAL A 291 0.75 3.83 -3.90
N LEU A 292 0.33 5.05 -3.54
CA LEU A 292 -0.23 6.01 -4.50
C LEU A 292 0.81 6.47 -5.53
N SER A 293 2.07 6.64 -5.13
CA SER A 293 3.17 6.99 -6.03
C SER A 293 3.47 5.85 -7.01
N LEU A 294 3.55 4.61 -6.51
CA LEU A 294 3.74 3.42 -7.34
C LEU A 294 2.55 3.17 -8.29
N LYS A 295 1.33 3.48 -7.84
CA LYS A 295 0.13 3.43 -8.68
C LYS A 295 0.26 4.37 -9.87
N GLU A 296 0.61 5.62 -9.64
CA GLU A 296 0.75 6.61 -10.73
C GLU A 296 1.91 6.24 -11.67
N LEU A 297 3.04 5.74 -11.13
CA LEU A 297 4.12 5.24 -11.97
C LEU A 297 3.67 4.04 -12.83
N SER A 298 2.84 3.15 -12.27
CA SER A 298 2.27 2.02 -12.99
C SER A 298 1.26 2.43 -14.07
N THR A 299 0.45 3.47 -13.84
CA THR A 299 -0.52 3.98 -14.84
C THR A 299 0.18 4.64 -16.03
N ILE A 300 1.32 5.31 -15.79
CA ILE A 300 2.08 6.02 -16.83
C ILE A 300 3.12 5.10 -17.53
N ASN A 301 3.00 3.77 -17.37
CA ASN A 301 3.92 2.79 -17.96
C ASN A 301 4.13 2.91 -19.49
N MET A 302 3.21 3.56 -20.21
CA MET A 302 3.29 3.77 -21.66
C MET A 302 4.39 4.75 -22.04
N LYS A 303 4.85 5.59 -21.10
CA LYS A 303 6.01 6.47 -21.32
C LYS A 303 7.35 5.76 -21.19
N VAL A 304 7.38 4.54 -20.62
CA VAL A 304 8.61 3.77 -20.42
C VAL A 304 8.87 2.93 -21.66
N LEU A 305 10.08 3.02 -22.21
CA LEU A 305 10.49 2.26 -23.39
C LEU A 305 10.45 0.76 -23.09
N PRO A 306 10.08 -0.08 -24.08
CA PRO A 306 10.02 -1.53 -23.90
C PRO A 306 11.31 -2.16 -23.33
N SER A 307 12.47 -1.63 -23.69
CA SER A 307 13.78 -2.09 -23.20
C SER A 307 13.97 -1.89 -21.69
N HIS A 308 13.34 -0.87 -21.10
CA HIS A 308 13.48 -0.53 -19.68
C HIS A 308 12.33 -1.05 -18.82
N LYS A 309 11.22 -1.48 -19.43
CA LYS A 309 10.02 -1.96 -18.70
C LYS A 309 10.34 -3.08 -17.71
N HIS A 310 11.25 -4.00 -18.03
CA HIS A 310 11.57 -5.09 -17.12
C HIS A 310 12.20 -4.58 -15.82
N THR A 311 13.20 -3.71 -15.94
CA THR A 311 13.85 -3.08 -14.79
C THR A 311 12.85 -2.25 -13.99
N PHE A 312 12.02 -1.46 -14.68
CA PHE A 312 10.96 -0.64 -14.08
C PHE A 312 10.01 -1.47 -13.20
N TYR A 313 9.43 -2.54 -13.74
CA TYR A 313 8.52 -3.41 -12.99
C TYR A 313 9.24 -4.24 -11.92
N SER A 314 10.51 -4.58 -12.12
CA SER A 314 11.32 -5.25 -11.08
C SER A 314 11.49 -4.34 -9.86
N MET A 315 11.80 -3.06 -10.05
CA MET A 315 11.93 -2.09 -8.96
C MET A 315 10.58 -1.82 -8.27
N ILE A 316 9.45 -1.81 -9.00
CA ILE A 316 8.10 -1.76 -8.41
C ILE A 316 7.85 -3.01 -7.53
N CYS A 317 8.22 -4.19 -8.03
CA CYS A 317 8.09 -5.45 -7.28
C CYS A 317 8.87 -5.42 -5.97
N LEU A 318 10.12 -4.95 -6.01
CA LEU A 318 10.99 -4.84 -4.84
C LEU A 318 10.52 -3.76 -3.87
N SER A 319 9.99 -2.64 -4.38
CA SER A 319 9.34 -1.62 -3.56
C SER A 319 8.17 -2.22 -2.75
N LEU A 320 7.26 -2.94 -3.43
CA LEU A 320 6.14 -3.64 -2.76
C LEU A 320 6.62 -4.67 -1.74
N PHE A 321 7.63 -5.47 -2.11
CA PHE A 321 8.24 -6.45 -1.21
C PHE A 321 8.80 -5.82 0.06
N HIS A 322 9.49 -4.68 -0.06
CA HIS A 322 10.07 -3.99 1.10
C HIS A 322 9.02 -3.35 2.01
N ILE A 323 7.99 -2.71 1.44
CA ILE A 323 6.93 -2.08 2.26
C ILE A 323 5.92 -3.08 2.82
N HIS A 324 5.93 -4.33 2.39
CA HIS A 324 5.02 -5.36 2.90
C HIS A 324 5.19 -5.62 4.40
N VAL A 325 6.28 -5.17 5.02
CA VAL A 325 6.41 -5.19 6.49
C VAL A 325 5.34 -4.35 7.20
N LEU A 326 4.75 -3.36 6.51
CA LEU A 326 3.71 -2.49 7.04
C LEU A 326 2.31 -3.09 6.88
N THR A 327 2.12 -4.08 6.01
CA THR A 327 0.78 -4.66 5.74
C THR A 327 0.29 -5.56 6.85
N GLU A 328 1.18 -6.12 7.69
CA GLU A 328 0.82 -6.98 8.83
C GLU A 328 -0.12 -6.26 9.82
N GLN A 329 0.08 -4.96 10.04
CA GLN A 329 -0.73 -4.19 11.00
C GLN A 329 -1.75 -3.26 10.33
N ILE A 330 -1.46 -2.72 9.13
CA ILE A 330 -2.38 -1.84 8.40
C ILE A 330 -3.47 -2.65 7.69
N GLY A 331 -3.12 -3.87 7.24
CA GLY A 331 -3.90 -4.65 6.30
C GLY A 331 -3.81 -4.10 4.87
N THR A 332 -4.02 -4.97 3.89
CA THR A 332 -4.25 -4.58 2.48
C THR A 332 -5.74 -4.60 2.13
N VAL A 333 -6.56 -5.22 2.98
CA VAL A 333 -7.99 -5.39 2.77
C VAL A 333 -8.68 -4.02 2.75
N GLY A 334 -9.34 -3.71 1.63
CA GLY A 334 -10.02 -2.42 1.45
C GLY A 334 -9.10 -1.30 0.97
N PHE A 335 -7.89 -1.60 0.47
CA PHE A 335 -7.01 -0.63 -0.19
C PHE A 335 -6.81 -0.93 -1.69
N PRO A 336 -7.76 -0.54 -2.57
CA PRO A 336 -7.76 -0.89 -3.99
C PRO A 336 -6.52 -0.44 -4.76
N SER A 337 -5.84 0.59 -4.29
CA SER A 337 -4.60 1.08 -4.92
C SER A 337 -3.46 0.08 -4.78
N TYR A 338 -3.37 -0.66 -3.68
CA TYR A 338 -2.36 -1.71 -3.50
C TYR A 338 -2.62 -2.87 -4.46
N ASP A 339 -3.86 -3.36 -4.49
CA ASP A 339 -4.27 -4.46 -5.37
C ASP A 339 -4.05 -4.10 -6.84
N TYR A 340 -4.37 -2.85 -7.23
CA TYR A 340 -4.11 -2.35 -8.58
C TYR A 340 -2.64 -2.42 -8.98
N VAL A 341 -1.72 -1.96 -8.11
CA VAL A 341 -0.27 -2.02 -8.40
C VAL A 341 0.19 -3.47 -8.49
N TYR A 342 -0.24 -4.31 -7.55
CA TYR A 342 0.14 -5.72 -7.51
C TYR A 342 -0.38 -6.52 -8.71
N ASP A 343 -1.63 -6.33 -9.11
CA ASP A 343 -2.21 -7.03 -10.26
C ASP A 343 -1.66 -6.51 -11.59
N ASN A 344 -1.36 -5.21 -11.72
CA ASN A 344 -0.64 -4.68 -12.88
C ASN A 344 0.76 -5.27 -13.00
N LEU A 345 1.47 -5.42 -11.88
CA LEU A 345 2.78 -6.05 -11.83
C LEU A 345 2.72 -7.51 -12.28
N ILE A 346 1.78 -8.28 -11.74
CA ILE A 346 1.57 -9.68 -12.12
C ILE A 346 1.21 -9.77 -13.61
N THR A 347 0.30 -8.92 -14.08
CA THR A 347 -0.10 -8.85 -15.49
C THR A 347 1.09 -8.56 -16.40
N TYR A 348 1.98 -7.64 -16.02
CA TYR A 348 3.21 -7.37 -16.77
C TYR A 348 4.09 -8.62 -16.89
N PHE A 349 4.36 -9.30 -15.77
CA PHE A 349 5.18 -10.51 -15.80
C PHE A 349 4.53 -11.64 -16.57
N ILE A 350 3.21 -11.76 -16.53
CA ILE A 350 2.42 -12.68 -17.35
C ILE A 350 2.63 -12.39 -18.84
N VAL A 351 2.43 -11.14 -19.27
CA VAL A 351 2.54 -10.73 -20.67
C VAL A 351 3.98 -10.83 -21.19
N LEU A 352 4.98 -10.58 -20.33
CA LEU A 352 6.39 -10.71 -20.67
C LEU A 352 6.76 -12.14 -21.09
N ASN A 353 6.11 -13.14 -20.48
CA ASN A 353 6.29 -14.58 -20.75
C ASN A 353 7.76 -15.05 -20.73
N ASP A 354 8.56 -14.55 -19.77
CA ASP A 354 9.99 -14.85 -19.63
C ASP A 354 10.33 -15.14 -18.16
N LEU A 355 10.38 -16.43 -17.82
CA LEU A 355 10.66 -16.89 -16.46
C LEU A 355 12.07 -16.50 -15.98
N SER A 356 13.04 -16.38 -16.87
CA SER A 356 14.44 -16.08 -16.51
C SER A 356 14.58 -14.73 -15.82
N LYS A 357 13.80 -13.75 -16.28
CA LYS A 357 13.71 -12.40 -15.71
C LYS A 357 13.07 -12.39 -14.32
N ILE A 358 12.11 -13.28 -14.08
CA ILE A 358 11.44 -13.40 -12.78
C ILE A 358 12.36 -14.11 -11.77
N ILE A 359 13.16 -15.09 -12.22
CA ILE A 359 14.14 -15.78 -11.39
C ILE A 359 15.13 -14.80 -10.75
N LEU A 360 15.57 -13.76 -11.47
CA LEU A 360 16.45 -12.72 -10.92
C LEU A 360 15.81 -11.99 -9.74
N ILE A 361 14.52 -11.65 -9.84
CA ILE A 361 13.76 -10.98 -8.79
C ILE A 361 13.58 -11.89 -7.58
N LEU A 362 13.19 -13.15 -7.81
CA LEU A 362 13.04 -14.15 -6.73
C LEU A 362 14.36 -14.36 -5.99
N ASN A 363 15.48 -14.38 -6.71
CA ASN A 363 16.80 -14.49 -6.11
C ASN A 363 17.18 -13.25 -5.29
N HIS A 364 16.78 -12.06 -5.72
CA HIS A 364 16.97 -10.85 -4.94
C HIS A 364 16.17 -10.89 -3.64
N MET A 365 14.87 -11.18 -3.71
CA MET A 365 14.01 -11.33 -2.53
C MET A 365 14.59 -12.35 -1.55
N LYS A 366 15.01 -13.53 -2.05
CA LYS A 366 15.58 -14.62 -1.23
C LYS A 366 16.83 -14.20 -0.44
N ARG A 367 17.65 -13.30 -0.99
CA ARG A 367 18.86 -12.77 -0.33
C ARG A 367 18.53 -11.79 0.80
N ASP A 368 17.43 -11.05 0.70
CA ASP A 368 17.05 -9.96 1.62
C ASP A 368 16.41 -10.42 2.94
N SER A 369 16.97 -11.46 3.54
CA SER A 369 16.63 -11.93 4.89
C SER A 369 15.14 -12.29 5.08
N ILE A 370 14.51 -12.93 4.09
CA ILE A 370 13.14 -13.46 4.19
C ILE A 370 12.96 -14.31 5.48
N LYS A 371 13.99 -15.06 5.87
CA LYS A 371 13.95 -15.91 7.08
C LYS A 371 13.83 -15.12 8.39
N GLN A 372 14.16 -13.84 8.38
CA GLN A 372 14.13 -12.96 9.55
C GLN A 372 12.86 -12.09 9.58
N ASP A 373 12.08 -12.09 8.49
CA ASP A 373 10.94 -11.19 8.32
C ASP A 373 9.73 -11.96 7.77
N PRO A 374 8.78 -12.34 8.66
CA PRO A 374 7.63 -13.16 8.30
C PRO A 374 6.73 -12.49 7.24
N SER A 375 6.58 -11.17 7.28
CA SER A 375 5.75 -10.42 6.34
C SER A 375 6.35 -10.47 4.94
N LYS A 376 7.67 -10.24 4.81
CA LYS A 376 8.36 -10.43 3.53
C LYS A 376 8.28 -11.87 3.00
N LEU A 377 8.29 -12.86 3.90
CA LEU A 377 8.09 -14.26 3.54
C LEU A 377 6.71 -14.50 2.94
N ILE A 378 5.66 -13.94 3.53
CA ILE A 378 4.29 -14.02 2.98
C ILE A 378 4.22 -13.41 1.58
N PHE A 379 4.76 -12.20 1.38
CA PHE A 379 4.81 -11.58 0.06
C PHE A 379 5.53 -12.49 -0.96
N TYR A 380 6.70 -13.01 -0.59
CA TYR A 380 7.50 -13.89 -1.44
C TYR A 380 6.73 -15.16 -1.81
N ILE A 381 6.07 -15.83 -0.85
CA ILE A 381 5.31 -17.05 -1.11
C ILE A 381 4.11 -16.76 -2.02
N ASN A 382 3.38 -15.68 -1.76
CA ASN A 382 2.20 -15.31 -2.54
C ASN A 382 2.58 -14.90 -3.98
N PHE A 383 3.65 -14.14 -4.13
CA PHE A 383 4.22 -13.80 -5.44
C PHE A 383 4.67 -15.05 -6.18
N LEU A 384 5.44 -15.94 -5.52
CA LEU A 384 5.87 -17.21 -6.09
C LEU A 384 4.67 -18.07 -6.50
N ASN A 385 3.59 -18.12 -5.70
CA ASN A 385 2.38 -18.88 -6.02
C ASN A 385 1.68 -18.36 -7.28
N LYS A 386 1.49 -17.04 -7.40
CA LYS A 386 0.90 -16.43 -8.61
C LYS A 386 1.75 -16.72 -9.87
N ILE A 387 3.07 -16.55 -9.77
CA ILE A 387 3.99 -16.85 -10.87
C ILE A 387 3.94 -18.34 -11.23
N THR A 388 3.96 -19.22 -10.23
CA THR A 388 3.95 -20.67 -10.42
C THR A 388 2.72 -21.14 -11.16
N ASN A 389 1.56 -20.63 -10.76
CA ASN A 389 0.29 -20.98 -11.37
C ASN A 389 0.26 -20.60 -12.87
N TYR A 390 0.77 -19.41 -13.21
CA TYR A 390 0.79 -18.95 -14.59
C TYR A 390 1.85 -19.66 -15.45
N TYR A 391 3.07 -19.79 -14.93
CA TYR A 391 4.22 -20.38 -15.62
C TYR A 391 4.30 -21.90 -15.46
N ALA A 392 3.21 -22.58 -15.09
CA ALA A 392 3.19 -24.01 -14.78
C ALA A 392 3.90 -24.87 -15.84
N TRP A 393 3.76 -24.53 -17.12
CA TRP A 393 4.36 -25.24 -18.25
C TRP A 393 5.87 -24.98 -18.47
N GLN A 394 6.43 -23.91 -17.91
CA GLN A 394 7.86 -23.58 -17.95
C GLN A 394 8.63 -24.03 -16.71
N ILE A 395 7.93 -24.51 -15.68
CA ILE A 395 8.56 -24.89 -14.42
C ILE A 395 9.43 -26.14 -14.63
N SER A 396 10.69 -25.98 -14.28
CA SER A 396 11.70 -27.03 -14.33
C SER A 396 12.08 -27.50 -12.92
N MET A 397 12.71 -28.67 -12.82
CA MET A 397 13.19 -29.17 -11.53
C MET A 397 14.18 -28.23 -10.83
N PRO A 398 15.15 -27.60 -11.50
CA PRO A 398 16.00 -26.59 -10.87
C PRO A 398 15.20 -25.50 -10.16
N PHE A 399 14.17 -24.97 -10.80
CA PHE A 399 13.28 -23.96 -10.22
C PHE A 399 12.57 -24.48 -8.95
N ILE A 400 12.05 -25.72 -8.99
CA ILE A 400 11.41 -26.36 -7.83
C ILE A 400 12.41 -26.51 -6.67
N THR A 401 13.59 -27.06 -6.94
CA THR A 401 14.62 -27.30 -5.92
C THR A 401 15.16 -26.01 -5.32
N GLU A 402 15.25 -24.94 -6.09
CA GLU A 402 15.84 -23.67 -5.66
C GLU A 402 14.86 -22.81 -4.84
N PHE A 403 13.59 -22.75 -5.26
CA PHE A 403 12.63 -21.78 -4.71
C PHE A 403 11.54 -22.41 -3.83
N PHE A 404 11.12 -23.65 -4.08
CA PHE A 404 10.02 -24.29 -3.34
C PHE A 404 10.49 -25.21 -2.24
N GLU A 405 11.40 -26.13 -2.56
CA GLU A 405 11.87 -27.16 -1.63
C GLU A 405 12.35 -26.54 -0.29
N PRO A 406 13.07 -25.41 -0.26
CA PRO A 406 13.47 -24.77 1.01
C PRO A 406 12.29 -24.35 1.90
N LEU A 407 11.13 -24.02 1.33
CA LEU A 407 9.95 -23.57 2.08
C LEU A 407 9.29 -24.73 2.84
N LEU A 408 9.34 -25.95 2.29
CA LEU A 408 8.79 -27.16 2.91
C LEU A 408 9.55 -27.59 4.17
N HIS A 409 10.76 -27.06 4.37
CA HIS A 409 11.62 -27.32 5.52
C HIS A 409 11.60 -26.19 6.55
N LEU A 410 10.81 -25.13 6.33
CA LEU A 410 10.70 -24.03 7.28
C LEU A 410 10.02 -24.46 8.57
N ARG A 411 10.59 -24.09 9.72
CA ARG A 411 10.03 -24.42 11.03
C ARG A 411 8.59 -23.92 11.20
N ALA A 412 8.27 -22.73 10.69
CA ALA A 412 6.90 -22.20 10.71
C ALA A 412 5.91 -23.14 9.99
N PHE A 413 6.34 -23.83 8.94
CA PHE A 413 5.53 -24.81 8.23
C PHE A 413 5.46 -26.17 8.95
N VAL A 414 6.59 -26.66 9.47
CA VAL A 414 6.67 -27.98 10.11
C VAL A 414 6.04 -27.97 11.50
N ASP A 415 6.38 -26.97 12.29
CA ASP A 415 6.10 -26.91 13.73
C ASP A 415 5.12 -25.82 14.13
N GLY A 416 4.78 -24.90 13.22
CA GLY A 416 3.96 -23.71 13.49
C GLY A 416 2.68 -24.00 14.27
N SER A 417 2.37 -23.11 15.19
CA SER A 417 1.22 -23.23 16.07
C SER A 417 -0.02 -22.55 15.48
N MET A 418 -1.21 -23.05 15.79
CA MET A 418 -2.49 -22.36 15.45
C MET A 418 -2.81 -21.23 16.44
N ARG A 419 -1.81 -20.66 17.13
CA ARG A 419 -2.02 -19.62 18.15
C ARG A 419 -1.56 -18.24 17.70
N ASN A 420 -0.64 -18.18 16.74
CA ASN A 420 -0.15 -16.94 16.16
C ASN A 420 -0.72 -16.76 14.76
N ALA A 421 -1.48 -15.68 14.54
CA ALA A 421 -2.11 -15.39 13.24
C ALA A 421 -1.09 -15.35 12.09
N LEU A 422 0.11 -14.83 12.34
CA LEU A 422 1.17 -14.74 11.35
C LEU A 422 1.78 -16.11 11.00
N GLU A 423 1.94 -16.99 12.00
CA GLU A 423 2.38 -18.37 11.74
C GLU A 423 1.34 -19.16 10.93
N ILE A 424 0.06 -18.93 11.21
CA ILE A 424 -1.05 -19.50 10.46
C ILE A 424 -0.99 -19.03 9.00
N GLU A 425 -0.87 -17.73 8.76
CA GLU A 425 -0.84 -17.15 7.41
C GLU A 425 0.36 -17.65 6.58
N ILE A 426 1.56 -17.71 7.16
CA ILE A 426 2.74 -18.29 6.50
C ILE A 426 2.47 -19.75 6.14
N LYS A 427 1.90 -20.50 7.07
CA LYS A 427 1.64 -21.92 6.87
C LYS A 427 0.61 -22.15 5.78
N GLU A 428 -0.49 -21.41 5.78
CA GLU A 428 -1.52 -21.45 4.73
C GLU A 428 -0.94 -21.09 3.37
N SER A 429 -0.14 -20.03 3.30
CA SER A 429 0.54 -19.60 2.08
C SER A 429 1.44 -20.70 1.51
N ILE A 430 2.20 -21.41 2.37
CA ILE A 430 3.04 -22.54 1.94
C ILE A 430 2.19 -23.73 1.49
N HIS A 431 1.09 -24.03 2.18
CA HIS A 431 0.16 -25.09 1.74
C HIS A 431 -0.40 -24.79 0.35
N THR A 432 -0.89 -23.57 0.12
CA THR A 432 -1.41 -23.13 -1.18
C THR A 432 -0.34 -23.28 -2.27
N LEU A 433 0.87 -22.76 -2.03
CA LEU A 433 1.97 -22.90 -2.98
C LEU A 433 2.31 -24.37 -3.27
N THR A 434 2.32 -25.22 -2.25
CA THR A 434 2.64 -26.65 -2.38
C THR A 434 1.59 -27.35 -3.23
N ILE A 435 0.31 -27.06 -3.01
CA ILE A 435 -0.78 -27.63 -3.81
C ILE A 435 -0.64 -27.19 -5.27
N THR A 436 -0.40 -25.89 -5.52
CA THR A 436 -0.17 -25.37 -6.87
C THR A 436 0.99 -26.09 -7.57
N ALA A 437 2.14 -26.26 -6.89
CA ALA A 437 3.31 -26.93 -7.44
C ALA A 437 3.06 -28.42 -7.74
N LEU A 438 2.36 -29.12 -6.84
CA LEU A 438 2.01 -30.53 -7.03
C LEU A 438 0.90 -30.75 -8.06
N SER A 439 0.16 -29.69 -8.41
CA SER A 439 -0.92 -29.71 -9.40
C SER A 439 -0.48 -29.22 -10.79
N ILE A 440 0.82 -28.97 -10.99
CA ILE A 440 1.36 -28.66 -12.32
C ILE A 440 1.11 -29.84 -13.25
N ASN A 441 0.61 -29.55 -14.46
CA ASN A 441 0.30 -30.58 -15.44
C ASN A 441 1.56 -31.41 -15.80
N PRO A 442 1.53 -32.75 -15.64
CA PRO A 442 2.68 -33.63 -15.86
C PRO A 442 3.34 -33.65 -17.25
N PRO A 443 2.66 -33.44 -18.41
CA PRO A 443 3.28 -33.64 -19.71
C PRO A 443 4.38 -32.63 -20.05
N TYR A 444 4.54 -31.56 -19.28
CA TYR A 444 5.53 -30.52 -19.54
C TYR A 444 6.95 -30.88 -19.09
N SER A 445 7.12 -31.81 -18.14
CA SER A 445 8.45 -32.27 -17.71
C SER A 445 8.39 -33.61 -16.96
N LEU A 446 9.07 -34.63 -17.51
CA LEU A 446 9.20 -35.94 -16.88
C LEU A 446 9.81 -35.85 -15.47
N GLN A 447 10.80 -34.98 -15.27
CA GLN A 447 11.46 -34.83 -13.99
C GLN A 447 10.52 -34.22 -12.93
N VAL A 448 9.67 -33.27 -13.34
CA VAL A 448 8.64 -32.69 -12.48
C VAL A 448 7.58 -33.72 -12.11
N ALA A 449 7.12 -34.52 -13.08
CA ALA A 449 6.17 -35.60 -12.81
C ALA A 449 6.73 -36.66 -11.83
N GLN A 450 8.00 -37.04 -11.99
CA GLN A 450 8.68 -37.93 -11.04
C GLN A 450 8.78 -37.33 -9.63
N TRP A 451 9.10 -36.03 -9.55
CA TRP A 451 9.11 -35.32 -8.27
C TRP A 451 7.71 -35.27 -7.64
N GLN A 452 6.67 -34.97 -8.40
CA GLN A 452 5.27 -34.96 -7.93
C GLN A 452 4.86 -36.31 -7.35
N VAL A 453 5.10 -37.40 -8.07
CA VAL A 453 4.85 -38.76 -7.59
C VAL A 453 5.58 -39.04 -6.27
N SER A 454 6.84 -38.63 -6.17
CA SER A 454 7.63 -38.84 -4.95
C SER A 454 7.16 -37.98 -3.75
N ARG A 455 6.44 -36.88 -4.01
CA ARG A 455 6.08 -35.88 -3.00
C ARG A 455 4.62 -35.87 -2.58
N ILE A 456 3.67 -36.17 -3.46
CA ILE A 456 2.23 -36.13 -3.13
C ILE A 456 1.93 -37.02 -1.93
N TYR A 457 2.38 -38.27 -1.97
CA TYR A 457 2.18 -39.21 -0.86
C TYR A 457 2.78 -38.69 0.46
N VAL A 458 4.03 -38.20 0.41
CA VAL A 458 4.74 -37.68 1.58
C VAL A 458 4.03 -36.44 2.15
N TYR A 459 3.54 -35.56 1.28
CA TYR A 459 2.83 -34.35 1.66
C TYR A 459 1.45 -34.65 2.27
N LEU A 460 0.66 -35.54 1.66
CA LEU A 460 -0.64 -35.96 2.22
C LEU A 460 -0.46 -36.59 3.60
N ARG A 461 0.53 -37.46 3.77
CA ARG A 461 0.89 -38.03 5.07
C ARG A 461 1.23 -36.94 6.09
N ARG A 462 2.03 -35.95 5.70
CA ARG A 462 2.39 -34.82 6.56
C ARG A 462 1.17 -33.98 6.94
N SER A 463 0.28 -33.70 6.00
CA SER A 463 -0.94 -32.93 6.24
C SER A 463 -1.88 -33.66 7.23
N MET A 464 -2.00 -34.99 7.11
CA MET A 464 -2.71 -35.81 8.11
C MET A 464 -2.05 -35.73 9.49
N ASP A 465 -0.73 -35.84 9.58
CA ASP A 465 0.01 -35.70 10.83
C ASP A 465 -0.22 -34.33 11.48
N GLN A 466 -0.20 -33.25 10.68
CA GLN A 466 -0.46 -31.90 11.16
C GLN A 466 -1.91 -31.71 11.63
N PHE A 467 -2.90 -32.26 10.91
CA PHE A 467 -4.30 -32.23 11.33
C PHE A 467 -4.53 -33.01 12.63
N ILE A 468 -3.98 -34.22 12.73
CA ILE A 468 -4.06 -35.03 13.96
C ILE A 468 -3.40 -34.29 15.14
N ALA A 469 -2.29 -33.60 14.92
CA ALA A 469 -1.63 -32.77 15.91
C ALA A 469 -2.37 -31.44 16.23
N GLY A 470 -3.49 -31.14 15.56
CA GLY A 470 -4.25 -29.90 15.76
C GLY A 470 -3.56 -28.65 15.19
N LYS A 471 -2.64 -28.84 14.24
CA LYS A 471 -1.92 -27.75 13.55
C LYS A 471 -2.58 -27.36 12.22
N LEU A 472 -3.61 -28.06 11.78
CA LEU A 472 -4.33 -27.85 10.53
C LEU A 472 -5.83 -27.98 10.82
N SER A 473 -6.68 -27.14 10.22
CA SER A 473 -8.13 -27.20 10.38
C SER A 473 -8.76 -28.30 9.51
N ALA A 474 -10.02 -28.64 9.79
CA ALA A 474 -10.77 -29.62 9.00
C ALA A 474 -10.96 -29.16 7.54
N ASP A 475 -11.36 -27.91 7.33
CA ASP A 475 -11.54 -27.35 5.99
C ASP A 475 -10.24 -27.36 5.19
N GLN A 476 -9.12 -27.00 5.84
CA GLN A 476 -7.80 -26.97 5.19
C GLN A 476 -7.36 -28.36 4.71
N ILE A 477 -7.52 -29.41 5.53
CA ILE A 477 -7.15 -30.78 5.10
C ILE A 477 -8.05 -31.28 3.97
N LEU A 478 -9.35 -30.95 4.01
CA LEU A 478 -10.28 -31.33 2.94
C LEU A 478 -9.95 -30.65 1.61
N ILE A 479 -9.57 -29.37 1.63
CA ILE A 479 -9.10 -28.65 0.42
C ILE A 479 -7.84 -29.31 -0.14
N ILE A 480 -6.87 -29.67 0.72
CA ILE A 480 -5.64 -30.35 0.31
C ILE A 480 -5.97 -31.68 -0.39
N PHE A 481 -6.80 -32.52 0.22
CA PHE A 481 -7.17 -33.81 -0.36
C PHE A 481 -8.00 -33.62 -1.64
N GLY A 482 -8.96 -32.69 -1.67
CA GLY A 482 -9.77 -32.41 -2.86
C GLY A 482 -8.94 -32.03 -4.07
N GLN A 483 -7.96 -31.12 -3.90
CA GLN A 483 -7.14 -30.67 -5.03
C GLN A 483 -6.09 -31.70 -5.46
N LEU A 484 -5.41 -32.35 -4.51
CA LEU A 484 -4.35 -33.30 -4.85
C LEU A 484 -4.88 -34.64 -5.35
N SER A 485 -6.06 -35.08 -4.88
CA SER A 485 -6.64 -36.33 -5.37
C SER A 485 -7.00 -36.26 -6.84
N GLY A 486 -7.40 -35.08 -7.32
CA GLY A 486 -7.62 -34.81 -8.74
C GLY A 486 -6.39 -34.99 -9.63
N GLN A 487 -5.17 -35.03 -9.06
CA GLN A 487 -3.93 -35.25 -9.80
C GLN A 487 -3.58 -36.73 -9.98
N PHE A 488 -4.22 -37.65 -9.26
CA PHE A 488 -3.89 -39.07 -9.38
C PHE A 488 -4.09 -39.66 -10.78
N PRO A 489 -5.18 -39.33 -11.53
CA PRO A 489 -5.35 -39.84 -12.89
C PRO A 489 -4.25 -39.38 -13.85
N SER A 490 -3.81 -38.12 -13.76
CA SER A 490 -2.78 -37.56 -14.64
C SER A 490 -1.38 -38.14 -14.33
N LEU A 491 -1.16 -38.59 -13.09
CA LEU A 491 0.11 -39.19 -12.64
C LEU A 491 0.14 -40.72 -12.73
N HIS A 492 -0.96 -41.37 -13.09
CA HIS A 492 -1.08 -42.83 -13.14
C HIS A 492 -0.05 -43.49 -14.07
N SER A 493 0.31 -42.83 -15.16
CA SER A 493 1.33 -43.30 -16.12
C SER A 493 2.74 -43.37 -15.51
N TYR A 494 3.02 -42.59 -14.48
CA TYR A 494 4.32 -42.53 -13.82
C TYR A 494 4.40 -43.43 -12.57
N ASN A 495 3.29 -43.58 -11.84
CA ASN A 495 3.17 -44.55 -10.74
C ASN A 495 1.72 -45.05 -10.58
N LYS A 496 1.50 -46.30 -10.97
CA LYS A 496 0.18 -46.96 -10.91
C LYS A 496 -0.31 -47.21 -9.49
N HIS A 497 0.58 -47.24 -8.50
CA HIS A 497 0.27 -47.55 -7.10
C HIS A 497 0.02 -46.30 -6.25
N LEU A 498 0.27 -45.10 -6.78
CA LEU A 498 0.18 -43.85 -6.01
C LEU A 498 -1.17 -43.64 -5.30
N LEU A 499 -2.28 -43.85 -6.02
CA LEU A 499 -3.63 -43.75 -5.44
C LEU A 499 -3.87 -44.84 -4.38
N ARG A 500 -3.46 -46.07 -4.65
CA ARG A 500 -3.61 -47.20 -3.72
C ARG A 500 -2.84 -46.93 -2.42
N ASP A 501 -1.61 -46.45 -2.52
CA ASP A 501 -0.75 -46.16 -1.38
C ASP A 501 -1.32 -45.00 -0.56
N SER A 502 -1.87 -43.98 -1.23
CA SER A 502 -2.59 -42.86 -0.59
C SER A 502 -3.81 -43.34 0.19
N LEU A 503 -4.71 -44.10 -0.45
CA LEU A 503 -5.92 -44.67 0.18
C LEU A 503 -5.56 -45.55 1.40
N HIS A 504 -4.54 -46.40 1.26
CA HIS A 504 -4.11 -47.29 2.33
C HIS A 504 -3.52 -46.53 3.52
N GLU A 505 -2.68 -45.52 3.28
CA GLU A 505 -2.15 -44.66 4.35
C GLU A 505 -3.28 -43.89 5.04
N THR A 506 -4.22 -43.29 4.28
CA THR A 506 -5.39 -42.61 4.87
C THR A 506 -6.19 -43.57 5.76
N TYR A 507 -6.43 -44.80 5.29
CA TYR A 507 -7.10 -45.84 6.07
C TYR A 507 -6.37 -46.18 7.39
N ILE A 508 -5.06 -46.41 7.33
CA ILE A 508 -4.22 -46.67 8.51
C ILE A 508 -4.34 -45.52 9.52
N ARG A 509 -4.33 -44.27 9.05
CA ARG A 509 -4.45 -43.09 9.92
C ARG A 509 -5.84 -42.96 10.54
N ILE A 510 -6.90 -43.30 9.82
CA ILE A 510 -8.28 -43.35 10.36
C ILE A 510 -8.37 -44.35 11.52
N ILE A 511 -7.81 -45.55 11.36
CA ILE A 511 -7.83 -46.58 12.42
C ILE A 511 -7.07 -46.11 13.66
N ASN A 512 -5.89 -45.51 13.46
CA ASN A 512 -5.01 -45.09 14.54
C ASN A 512 -5.47 -43.79 15.23
N THR A 513 -6.46 -43.08 14.69
CA THR A 513 -7.00 -41.84 15.27
C THR A 513 -8.08 -42.14 16.30
N LYS A 514 -7.83 -41.72 17.55
CA LYS A 514 -8.74 -41.97 18.68
C LYS A 514 -9.90 -40.96 18.77
N THR A 515 -9.70 -39.73 18.29
CA THR A 515 -10.70 -38.65 18.40
C THR A 515 -11.77 -38.81 17.31
N PRO A 516 -13.07 -38.94 17.67
CA PRO A 516 -14.13 -39.22 16.70
C PRO A 516 -14.32 -38.09 15.67
N GLU A 517 -14.21 -36.83 16.09
CA GLU A 517 -14.31 -35.66 15.19
C GLU A 517 -13.22 -35.69 14.11
N LYS A 518 -11.96 -35.90 14.51
CA LYS A 518 -10.83 -36.02 13.58
C LYS A 518 -10.97 -37.25 12.69
N LYS A 519 -11.50 -38.35 13.23
CA LYS A 519 -11.76 -39.57 12.48
C LYS A 519 -12.79 -39.33 11.37
N ASN A 520 -13.86 -38.59 11.64
CA ASN A 520 -14.87 -38.22 10.64
C ASN A 520 -14.23 -37.43 9.48
N VAL A 521 -13.44 -36.40 9.78
CA VAL A 521 -12.77 -35.59 8.73
C VAL A 521 -11.79 -36.42 7.91
N LEU A 522 -11.05 -37.36 8.51
CA LEU A 522 -10.18 -38.27 7.76
C LEU A 522 -10.98 -39.26 6.89
N ILE A 523 -12.18 -39.67 7.33
CA ILE A 523 -13.10 -40.47 6.49
C ILE A 523 -13.58 -39.63 5.30
N GLU A 524 -13.87 -38.34 5.48
CA GLU A 524 -14.18 -37.44 4.36
C GLU A 524 -13.02 -37.34 3.37
N CYS A 525 -11.79 -37.22 3.86
CA CYS A 525 -10.58 -37.25 3.02
C CYS A 525 -10.43 -38.57 2.23
N LEU A 526 -10.88 -39.69 2.79
CA LEU A 526 -10.93 -40.98 2.10
C LEU A 526 -12.00 -40.99 1.01
N ILE A 527 -13.21 -40.49 1.33
CA ILE A 527 -14.34 -40.39 0.40
C ILE A 527 -13.97 -39.56 -0.84
N VAL A 528 -13.29 -38.43 -0.65
CA VAL A 528 -12.85 -37.52 -1.72
C VAL A 528 -11.88 -38.19 -2.72
N GLN A 529 -11.18 -39.26 -2.33
CA GLN A 529 -10.26 -39.98 -3.21
C GLN A 529 -10.97 -41.05 -4.07
N ILE A 530 -12.16 -41.51 -3.66
CA ILE A 530 -12.89 -42.61 -4.29
C ILE A 530 -13.17 -42.39 -5.78
N PRO A 531 -13.54 -41.17 -6.25
CA PRO A 531 -13.83 -40.96 -7.67
C PRO A 531 -12.69 -41.26 -8.63
N PHE A 532 -11.45 -41.29 -8.13
CA PHE A 532 -10.26 -41.48 -8.96
C PHE A 532 -9.83 -42.96 -9.04
N VAL A 533 -10.56 -43.89 -8.41
CA VAL A 533 -10.29 -45.32 -8.47
C VAL A 533 -10.79 -45.89 -9.81
N ASN A 534 -9.85 -46.13 -10.73
CA ASN A 534 -10.16 -46.59 -12.08
C ASN A 534 -10.53 -48.08 -12.19
N ASP A 535 -10.16 -48.92 -11.21
CA ASP A 535 -10.47 -50.36 -11.23
C ASP A 535 -11.83 -50.62 -10.55
N PRO A 536 -12.83 -51.15 -11.28
CA PRO A 536 -14.16 -51.41 -10.73
C PRO A 536 -14.19 -52.36 -9.53
N HIS A 537 -13.31 -53.37 -9.47
CA HIS A 537 -13.26 -54.30 -8.35
C HIS A 537 -12.72 -53.61 -7.09
N HIS A 538 -11.65 -52.84 -7.24
CA HIS A 538 -11.09 -52.07 -6.14
C HIS A 538 -12.02 -50.93 -5.69
N LEU A 539 -12.79 -50.34 -6.60
CA LEU A 539 -13.79 -49.31 -6.27
C LEU A 539 -14.82 -49.84 -5.27
N ILE A 540 -15.40 -51.01 -5.54
CA ILE A 540 -16.39 -51.63 -4.64
C ILE A 540 -15.79 -51.99 -3.28
N ASP A 541 -14.55 -52.50 -3.26
CA ASP A 541 -13.84 -52.79 -2.01
C ASP A 541 -13.66 -51.53 -1.15
N TRP A 542 -13.24 -50.42 -1.76
CA TRP A 542 -13.07 -49.15 -1.05
C TRP A 542 -14.40 -48.52 -0.62
N LEU A 543 -15.45 -48.63 -1.43
CA LEU A 543 -16.81 -48.21 -1.04
C LEU A 543 -17.33 -49.00 0.18
N ASN A 544 -17.10 -50.32 0.21
CA ASN A 544 -17.40 -51.16 1.38
C ASN A 544 -16.59 -50.77 2.61
N ILE A 545 -15.31 -50.41 2.43
CA ILE A 545 -14.46 -49.90 3.53
C ILE A 545 -15.00 -48.56 4.05
N CYS A 546 -15.34 -47.61 3.18
CA CYS A 546 -15.96 -46.34 3.56
C CYS A 546 -17.26 -46.58 4.35
N LEU A 547 -18.15 -47.43 3.86
CA LEU A 547 -19.40 -47.77 4.54
C LEU A 547 -19.16 -48.40 5.93
N ARG A 548 -18.15 -49.28 6.07
CA ARG A 548 -17.79 -49.86 7.39
C ARG A 548 -17.24 -48.83 8.36
N LEU A 549 -16.55 -47.81 7.87
CA LEU A 549 -15.99 -46.72 8.68
C LEU A 549 -17.06 -45.70 9.09
N ILE A 550 -18.03 -45.45 8.20
CA ILE A 550 -19.21 -44.61 8.44
C ILE A 550 -20.23 -45.46 9.20
N ASN A 551 -20.18 -45.48 10.53
CA ASN A 551 -21.27 -46.05 11.32
C ASN A 551 -22.61 -45.49 10.82
N ASN A 552 -23.62 -46.33 10.54
CA ASN A 552 -24.90 -45.98 9.88
C ASN A 552 -25.68 -44.77 10.47
N HIS A 553 -25.26 -44.23 11.60
CA HIS A 553 -25.85 -43.06 12.25
C HIS A 553 -25.24 -41.72 11.80
N ASN A 554 -24.10 -41.71 11.08
CA ASN A 554 -23.48 -40.47 10.61
C ASN A 554 -24.03 -40.07 9.21
N LYS A 555 -25.23 -39.49 9.21
CA LYS A 555 -25.98 -39.10 7.98
C LYS A 555 -25.20 -38.15 7.07
N MET A 556 -24.36 -37.28 7.63
CA MET A 556 -23.57 -36.31 6.87
C MET A 556 -22.52 -37.00 5.98
N LEU A 557 -21.76 -37.93 6.54
CA LEU A 557 -20.75 -38.70 5.78
C LEU A 557 -21.39 -39.62 4.74
N LEU A 558 -22.57 -40.19 5.04
CA LEU A 558 -23.35 -40.96 4.07
C LEU A 558 -23.79 -40.08 2.89
N GLN A 559 -24.26 -38.86 3.15
CA GLN A 559 -24.62 -37.93 2.09
C GLN A 559 -23.42 -37.56 1.22
N GLN A 560 -22.27 -37.24 1.81
CA GLN A 560 -21.05 -36.94 1.03
C GLN A 560 -20.58 -38.15 0.21
N LEU A 561 -20.67 -39.37 0.75
CA LEU A 561 -20.36 -40.58 0.00
C LEU A 561 -21.31 -40.76 -1.20
N TRP A 562 -22.61 -40.49 -1.01
CA TRP A 562 -23.58 -40.51 -2.10
C TRP A 562 -23.23 -39.49 -3.19
N GLU A 563 -22.92 -38.25 -2.81
CA GLU A 563 -22.56 -37.18 -3.75
C GLU A 563 -21.37 -37.60 -4.62
N GLN A 564 -20.34 -38.24 -4.03
CA GLN A 564 -19.22 -38.76 -4.82
C GLN A 564 -19.63 -39.94 -5.71
N VAL A 565 -20.40 -40.89 -5.20
CA VAL A 565 -20.90 -42.04 -5.99
C VAL A 565 -21.75 -41.60 -7.17
N SER A 566 -22.64 -40.62 -6.99
CA SER A 566 -23.46 -40.07 -8.07
C SER A 566 -22.64 -39.35 -9.13
N ASN A 567 -21.52 -38.72 -8.75
CA ASN A 567 -20.65 -37.98 -9.66
C ASN A 567 -19.71 -38.88 -10.47
N ILE A 568 -19.47 -40.12 -10.04
CA ILE A 568 -18.57 -41.07 -10.74
C ILE A 568 -19.20 -41.59 -12.04
N GLU A 569 -20.53 -41.45 -12.21
CA GLU A 569 -21.31 -41.97 -13.36
C GLU A 569 -21.09 -43.47 -13.64
N SER A 570 -20.58 -44.22 -12.66
CA SER A 570 -20.35 -45.67 -12.78
C SER A 570 -21.62 -46.45 -12.43
N PRO A 571 -22.17 -47.26 -13.35
CA PRO A 571 -23.36 -48.05 -13.07
C PRO A 571 -23.15 -49.06 -11.94
N LEU A 572 -21.91 -49.55 -11.76
CA LEU A 572 -21.56 -50.46 -10.67
C LEU A 572 -21.57 -49.77 -9.30
N ALA A 573 -21.10 -48.53 -9.22
CA ALA A 573 -21.10 -47.76 -7.96
C ALA A 573 -22.53 -47.36 -7.56
N ILE A 574 -23.36 -47.01 -8.56
CA ILE A 574 -24.79 -46.70 -8.35
C ILE A 574 -25.54 -47.95 -7.91
N ASP A 575 -25.36 -49.08 -8.60
CA ASP A 575 -25.99 -50.35 -8.23
C ASP A 575 -25.60 -50.77 -6.80
N TRP A 576 -24.31 -50.65 -6.44
CA TRP A 576 -23.83 -50.90 -5.08
C TRP A 576 -24.55 -50.04 -4.03
N TRP A 577 -24.79 -48.76 -4.31
CA TRP A 577 -25.51 -47.87 -3.39
C TRP A 577 -26.93 -48.35 -3.11
N TYR A 578 -27.70 -48.67 -4.16
CA TYR A 578 -29.08 -49.11 -4.03
C TYR A 578 -29.20 -50.51 -3.39
N THR A 579 -28.29 -51.41 -3.74
CA THR A 579 -28.30 -52.80 -3.25
C THR A 579 -27.73 -52.97 -1.86
N THR A 580 -26.77 -52.14 -1.42
CA THR A 580 -26.03 -52.33 -0.17
C THR A 580 -26.38 -51.28 0.89
N VAL A 581 -26.52 -50.01 0.51
CA VAL A 581 -26.73 -48.91 1.47
C VAL A 581 -28.22 -48.73 1.76
N LEU A 582 -29.05 -48.64 0.73
CA LEU A 582 -30.50 -48.44 0.89
C LEU A 582 -31.22 -49.68 1.44
N SER A 583 -30.81 -50.88 1.02
CA SER A 583 -31.32 -52.14 1.57
C SER A 583 -31.09 -52.26 3.09
N CYS A 584 -29.90 -51.87 3.56
CA CYS A 584 -29.51 -51.83 4.97
C CYS A 584 -30.22 -50.74 5.79
N GLN A 585 -30.75 -49.69 5.14
CA GLN A 585 -31.61 -48.67 5.78
C GLN A 585 -33.08 -49.14 5.85
N SER A 586 -33.56 -49.84 4.82
CA SER A 586 -34.93 -50.39 4.79
C SER A 586 -35.14 -51.60 5.70
N SER A 587 -34.09 -52.34 6.06
CA SER A 587 -34.18 -53.53 6.93
C SER A 587 -34.16 -53.22 8.44
N LYS A 588 -34.30 -51.94 8.83
CA LYS A 588 -34.39 -51.48 10.24
C LYS A 588 -35.63 -50.64 10.55
N LEU A 589 -36.61 -50.61 9.64
CA LEU A 589 -38.02 -50.31 9.92
C LEU A 589 -38.75 -51.64 10.17
#